data_AF-A0A944ZQ27-F1
#
_entry.id   AF-A0A944ZQ27-F1
#
_cell.length_a   1.000
_cell.length_b   1.000
_cell.length_c   1.000
_cell.angle_alpha   90.00
_cell.angle_beta   90.00
_cell.angle_gamma   90.00
#
_symmetry.space_group_name_H-M   'P 1'
#
loop_
_entity.id
_entity.type
_entity.pdbx_description
1 polymer ?
#
loop_
_entity_poly.entity_id
_entity_poly.type
_entity_poly.pdbx_seq_one_letter_code
_entity_poly.pdbx_strand_id
1 'polypeptide(L)'
;MSERATSPDGWPANKPVDNKADWKRFEASDKAAGFEISDDFERFDQRNDMFNRAFWDDEVITDHVTAFFQAYIHPKPRKADGFTQWDYALLNASWSVSNEFSARGGKTGVREGFLDPFKKFTPLAPTKVDIDDPEKAASRLKKVAEFFGADAFGITEYDERFAYASMADVRTNEREEKFNPVTEGMTSVIIVGHGMDFGLVRSYPSALGASATGREYSREAAVATSIASFIQGLGYNAIASSNDSALTIPYAIKAGLGEYGRNQMVITPGHGPRIRFSKIFTDMPLAHNKPIKSGVTETCNVCQKCADACPPKALPYGPPKEGGENRSTIKGVKKWSANCEKCFSYWTKMHADCAICMRVCPYNKDFSKWYMRLFRDLLNSPLRKVMLWLDDKLKFDARKPPHEWWGDTPAP
;
A
#
# COMPACT_ATOMS: atom_id res chain seq x y z
N MET A 1 -20.94 19.42 -26.03
CA MET A 1 -22.09 18.52 -25.81
C MET A 1 -21.94 17.37 -26.80
N SER A 2 -21.16 16.35 -26.45
CA SER A 2 -21.12 15.09 -27.18
C SER A 2 -22.00 14.09 -26.45
N GLU A 3 -22.74 13.28 -27.20
CA GLU A 3 -23.79 12.38 -26.74
C GLU A 3 -23.30 11.49 -25.58
N ARG A 4 -24.07 11.51 -24.48
CA ARG A 4 -23.87 10.63 -23.33
C ARG A 4 -24.20 9.21 -23.76
N ALA A 5 -23.20 8.35 -23.88
CA ALA A 5 -23.42 6.92 -23.88
C ALA A 5 -24.00 6.54 -22.51
N THR A 6 -25.21 5.99 -22.52
CA THR A 6 -25.79 5.30 -21.36
C THR A 6 -24.87 4.14 -21.00
N SER A 7 -24.56 3.98 -19.70
CA SER A 7 -23.83 2.84 -19.14
C SER A 7 -24.35 1.52 -19.75
N PRO A 8 -23.54 0.75 -20.50
CA PRO A 8 -24.00 -0.52 -21.04
C PRO A 8 -24.07 -1.57 -19.93
N ASP A 9 -25.27 -2.12 -19.70
CA ASP A 9 -25.45 -3.46 -19.15
C ASP A 9 -24.58 -4.44 -19.97
N GLY A 10 -23.66 -5.15 -19.32
CA GLY A 10 -22.80 -6.16 -19.98
C GLY A 10 -21.31 -6.13 -19.65
N TRP A 11 -20.87 -5.38 -18.64
CA TRP A 11 -19.47 -5.41 -18.22
C TRP A 11 -19.20 -6.53 -17.22
N PRO A 12 -18.17 -7.38 -17.45
CA PRO A 12 -17.88 -8.46 -16.53
C PRO A 12 -17.37 -7.87 -15.22
N ALA A 13 -18.12 -8.12 -14.13
CA ALA A 13 -17.53 -8.19 -12.80
C ALA A 13 -16.32 -9.13 -12.86
N ASN A 14 -15.25 -8.86 -12.07
CA ASN A 14 -14.01 -9.64 -11.97
C ASN A 14 -14.12 -10.98 -12.68
N LYS A 15 -13.66 -11.13 -13.93
CA LYS A 15 -13.82 -12.42 -14.62
C LYS A 15 -13.08 -13.46 -13.78
N PRO A 16 -13.77 -14.48 -13.23
CA PRO A 16 -13.09 -15.52 -12.48
C PRO A 16 -12.10 -16.19 -13.43
N VAL A 17 -10.88 -16.42 -12.95
CA VAL A 17 -10.00 -17.37 -13.60
C VAL A 17 -10.58 -18.74 -13.26
N ASP A 18 -11.10 -19.45 -14.26
CA ASP A 18 -11.79 -20.76 -14.15
C ASP A 18 -10.96 -21.88 -13.50
N ASN A 19 -9.72 -21.61 -13.11
CA ASN A 19 -8.87 -22.56 -12.44
C ASN A 19 -8.78 -22.17 -10.95
N LYS A 20 -9.73 -22.66 -10.15
CA LYS A 20 -9.49 -22.84 -8.71
C LYS A 20 -8.39 -23.90 -8.62
N ALA A 21 -7.14 -23.47 -8.76
CA ALA A 21 -5.98 -24.29 -8.43
C ALA A 21 -6.14 -24.83 -7.01
N ASP A 22 -5.30 -25.79 -6.60
CA ASP A 22 -5.35 -26.32 -5.24
C ASP A 22 -4.93 -25.27 -4.20
N TRP A 23 -5.82 -24.32 -3.91
CA TRP A 23 -5.65 -23.25 -2.93
C TRP A 23 -5.59 -23.80 -1.51
N LYS A 24 -5.92 -25.09 -1.29
CA LYS A 24 -5.74 -25.75 0.00
C LYS A 24 -4.27 -25.76 0.43
N ARG A 25 -3.33 -25.68 -0.51
CA ARG A 25 -1.90 -25.51 -0.20
C ARG A 25 -1.59 -24.31 0.69
N PHE A 26 -2.44 -23.27 0.65
CA PHE A 26 -2.27 -22.04 1.43
C PHE A 26 -3.01 -22.06 2.78
N GLU A 27 -3.77 -23.12 3.12
CA GLU A 27 -4.60 -23.16 4.33
C GLU A 27 -3.78 -22.94 5.61
N ALA A 28 -2.58 -23.52 5.67
CA ALA A 28 -1.69 -23.36 6.81
C ALA A 28 -1.20 -21.90 6.96
N SER A 29 -0.83 -21.25 5.86
CA SER A 29 -0.35 -19.85 5.89
C SER A 29 -1.49 -18.86 6.11
N ASP A 30 -2.69 -19.14 5.61
CA ASP A 30 -3.91 -18.37 5.86
C ASP A 30 -4.32 -18.42 7.33
N LYS A 31 -4.34 -19.61 7.93
CA LYS A 31 -4.64 -19.78 9.36
C LYS A 31 -3.62 -19.06 10.25
N ALA A 32 -2.34 -19.09 9.86
CA ALA A 32 -1.30 -18.35 10.57
C ALA A 32 -1.50 -16.84 10.45
N ALA A 33 -1.87 -16.33 9.26
CA ALA A 33 -2.13 -14.93 8.96
C ALA A 33 -3.49 -14.42 9.48
N GLY A 34 -4.39 -15.32 9.90
CA GLY A 34 -5.75 -14.98 10.30
C GLY A 34 -6.65 -14.61 9.12
N PHE A 35 -6.37 -15.13 7.93
CA PHE A 35 -7.20 -14.92 6.76
C PHE A 35 -8.41 -15.86 6.79
N GLU A 36 -9.59 -15.27 6.57
CA GLU A 36 -10.85 -15.98 6.39
C GLU A 36 -11.28 -15.74 4.93
N ILE A 37 -11.06 -16.76 4.09
CA ILE A 37 -11.32 -16.72 2.63
C ILE A 37 -12.46 -17.70 2.32
N SER A 38 -13.50 -17.24 1.64
CA SER A 38 -14.67 -18.05 1.29
C SER A 38 -14.48 -18.79 -0.04
N ASP A 39 -15.36 -19.76 -0.31
CA ASP A 39 -15.37 -20.52 -1.58
C ASP A 39 -15.72 -19.64 -2.79
N ASP A 40 -16.33 -18.47 -2.55
CA ASP A 40 -16.72 -17.46 -3.55
C ASP A 40 -15.59 -16.45 -3.85
N PHE A 41 -14.37 -16.71 -3.37
CA PHE A 41 -13.20 -15.87 -3.63
C PHE A 41 -12.91 -15.72 -5.13
N GLU A 42 -12.64 -14.48 -5.52
CA GLU A 42 -12.22 -14.11 -6.87
C GLU A 42 -10.95 -13.29 -6.77
N ARG A 43 -9.98 -13.59 -7.65
CA ARG A 43 -8.80 -12.75 -7.83
C ARG A 43 -9.24 -11.34 -8.23
N PHE A 44 -8.57 -10.33 -7.69
CA PHE A 44 -8.91 -8.95 -7.95
C PHE A 44 -8.33 -8.49 -9.29
N ASP A 45 -9.11 -7.81 -10.11
CA ASP A 45 -8.64 -7.15 -11.33
C ASP A 45 -8.14 -5.73 -10.99
N GLN A 46 -6.92 -5.40 -11.42
CA GLN A 46 -6.32 -4.10 -11.11
C GLN A 46 -7.17 -2.93 -11.64
N ARG A 47 -7.89 -3.10 -12.76
CA ARG A 47 -8.76 -2.06 -13.32
C ARG A 47 -9.80 -1.55 -12.31
N ASN A 48 -10.21 -2.42 -11.39
CA ASN A 48 -11.26 -2.17 -10.41
C ASN A 48 -10.73 -1.46 -9.16
N ASP A 49 -9.41 -1.30 -9.02
CA ASP A 49 -8.90 -0.37 -8.01
C ASP A 49 -9.39 1.05 -8.28
N MET A 50 -9.49 1.83 -7.20
CA MET A 50 -10.16 3.13 -7.26
C MET A 50 -9.44 4.14 -8.15
N PHE A 51 -8.11 4.05 -8.23
CA PHE A 51 -7.32 4.97 -9.04
C PHE A 51 -7.43 4.66 -10.52
N ASN A 52 -7.56 3.39 -10.89
CA ASN A 52 -7.77 2.97 -12.28
C ASN A 52 -9.20 3.25 -12.75
N ARG A 53 -10.20 2.98 -11.92
CA ARG A 53 -11.61 3.34 -12.22
C ARG A 53 -11.79 4.81 -12.55
N ALA A 54 -10.98 5.69 -11.96
CA ALA A 54 -11.00 7.11 -12.24
C ALA A 54 -10.67 7.52 -13.70
N PHE A 55 -10.22 6.57 -14.54
CA PHE A 55 -9.91 6.79 -15.95
C PHE A 55 -10.87 6.10 -16.94
N TRP A 56 -11.77 5.23 -16.47
CA TRP A 56 -12.67 4.48 -17.36
C TRP A 56 -14.10 4.31 -16.85
N ASP A 57 -14.35 4.47 -15.55
CA ASP A 57 -15.66 4.24 -14.94
C ASP A 57 -16.47 5.54 -14.87
N ASP A 58 -17.52 5.63 -15.67
CA ASP A 58 -18.38 6.81 -15.78
C ASP A 58 -19.12 7.13 -14.47
N GLU A 59 -19.26 6.15 -13.55
CA GLU A 59 -19.82 6.38 -12.21
C GLU A 59 -18.84 7.13 -11.29
N VAL A 60 -17.55 7.08 -11.61
CA VAL A 60 -16.45 7.65 -10.79
C VAL A 60 -15.94 8.95 -11.39
N ILE A 61 -15.87 9.04 -12.72
CA ILE A 61 -15.32 10.19 -13.43
C ILE A 61 -16.18 11.43 -13.16
N THR A 62 -15.58 12.44 -12.53
CA THR A 62 -16.20 13.72 -12.21
C THR A 62 -15.19 14.86 -12.43
N ASP A 63 -15.66 16.10 -12.47
CA ASP A 63 -14.78 17.27 -12.57
C ASP A 63 -13.76 17.33 -11.43
N HIS A 64 -14.14 16.89 -10.23
CA HIS A 64 -13.23 16.80 -9.09
C HIS A 64 -12.12 15.75 -9.30
N VAL A 65 -12.46 14.60 -9.89
CA VAL A 65 -11.47 13.56 -10.22
C VAL A 65 -10.49 14.08 -11.27
N THR A 66 -10.98 14.71 -12.33
CA THR A 66 -10.12 15.33 -13.35
C THR A 66 -9.22 16.40 -12.74
N ALA A 67 -9.77 17.27 -11.89
CA ALA A 67 -9.01 18.32 -11.21
C ALA A 67 -7.94 17.77 -10.25
N PHE A 68 -8.20 16.63 -9.59
CA PHE A 68 -7.24 15.96 -8.72
C PHE A 68 -6.01 15.49 -9.48
N PHE A 69 -6.18 14.77 -10.60
CA PHE A 69 -5.03 14.33 -11.40
C PHE A 69 -4.29 15.50 -12.06
N GLN A 70 -5.01 16.54 -12.49
CA GLN A 70 -4.40 17.76 -12.99
C GLN A 70 -3.56 18.49 -11.91
N ALA A 71 -3.97 18.42 -10.64
CA ALA A 71 -3.24 19.06 -9.55
C ALA A 71 -1.85 18.44 -9.28
N TYR A 72 -1.59 17.19 -9.68
CA TYR A 72 -0.24 16.62 -9.61
C TYR A 72 0.72 17.22 -10.65
N ILE A 73 0.20 17.65 -11.79
CA ILE A 73 0.99 18.27 -12.87
C ILE A 73 1.06 19.79 -12.66
N HIS A 74 -0.07 20.38 -12.32
CA HIS A 74 -0.29 21.81 -12.16
C HIS A 74 -0.89 22.09 -10.78
N PRO A 75 -0.09 22.00 -9.70
CA PRO A 75 -0.58 22.27 -8.36
C PRO A 75 -1.11 23.71 -8.27
N LYS A 76 -2.15 23.89 -7.45
CA LYS A 76 -2.76 25.19 -7.18
C LYS A 76 -2.53 25.57 -5.71
N PRO A 77 -1.36 26.15 -5.38
CA PRO A 77 -1.08 26.67 -4.05
C PRO A 77 -2.18 27.62 -3.54
N ARG A 78 -2.40 27.62 -2.23
CA ARG A 78 -3.42 28.42 -1.56
C ARG A 78 -2.81 29.09 -0.32
N LYS A 79 -3.43 30.17 0.15
CA LYS A 79 -3.07 30.82 1.43
C LYS A 79 -3.64 30.06 2.64
N ALA A 80 -3.46 28.75 2.65
CA ALA A 80 -3.90 27.87 3.73
C ALA A 80 -2.69 27.06 4.22
N ASP A 81 -2.57 26.93 5.54
CA ASP A 81 -1.47 26.20 6.19
C ASP A 81 -1.41 24.74 5.70
N GLY A 82 -0.26 24.35 5.14
CA GLY A 82 -0.03 23.05 4.51
C GLY A 82 -0.44 22.94 3.04
N PHE A 83 -0.82 24.03 2.38
CA PHE A 83 -1.15 24.10 0.96
C PHE A 83 -0.46 25.28 0.25
N THR A 84 0.59 25.83 0.85
CA THR A 84 1.38 26.94 0.29
C THR A 84 2.25 26.47 -0.87
N GLN A 85 2.93 27.41 -1.53
CA GLN A 85 3.88 27.08 -2.60
C GLN A 85 5.05 26.24 -2.09
N TRP A 86 5.52 26.47 -0.85
CA TRP A 86 6.56 25.67 -0.21
C TRP A 86 6.12 24.21 -0.01
N ASP A 87 4.88 24.01 0.45
CA ASP A 87 4.32 22.67 0.66
C ASP A 87 4.21 21.89 -0.65
N TYR A 88 3.72 22.53 -1.72
CA TYR A 88 3.64 21.90 -3.04
C TYR A 88 5.03 21.70 -3.69
N ALA A 89 5.99 22.58 -3.46
CA ALA A 89 7.36 22.40 -3.94
C ALA A 89 8.01 21.15 -3.30
N LEU A 90 7.85 20.97 -1.99
CA LEU A 90 8.33 19.77 -1.31
C LEU A 90 7.59 18.52 -1.79
N LEU A 91 6.26 18.59 -1.93
CA LEU A 91 5.47 17.48 -2.44
C LEU A 91 5.97 17.04 -3.82
N ASN A 92 6.12 17.96 -4.76
CA ASN A 92 6.59 17.66 -6.10
C ASN A 92 8.02 17.08 -6.09
N ALA A 93 8.92 17.66 -5.29
CA ALA A 93 10.29 17.15 -5.14
C ALA A 93 10.30 15.72 -4.60
N SER A 94 9.40 15.42 -3.64
CA SER A 94 9.31 14.10 -3.02
C SER A 94 8.93 13.00 -4.02
N TRP A 95 8.17 13.31 -5.06
CA TRP A 95 7.75 12.37 -6.11
C TRP A 95 8.73 12.25 -7.29
N SER A 96 9.80 13.05 -7.33
CA SER A 96 10.68 13.19 -8.50
C SER A 96 11.17 11.86 -9.07
N VAL A 97 11.75 10.97 -8.26
CA VAL A 97 12.28 9.69 -8.73
C VAL A 97 11.16 8.77 -9.18
N SER A 98 10.07 8.66 -8.42
CA SER A 98 8.92 7.84 -8.81
C SER A 98 8.33 8.30 -10.15
N ASN A 99 8.26 9.62 -10.38
CA ASN A 99 7.75 10.18 -11.62
C ASN A 99 8.66 9.83 -12.79
N GLU A 100 9.98 9.95 -12.64
CA GLU A 100 10.97 9.54 -13.64
C GLU A 100 10.79 8.07 -14.03
N PHE A 101 10.69 7.16 -13.05
CA PHE A 101 10.44 5.73 -13.33
C PHE A 101 9.12 5.53 -14.08
N SER A 102 8.03 6.15 -13.62
CA SER A 102 6.71 6.00 -14.23
C SER A 102 6.63 6.58 -15.65
N ALA A 103 7.48 7.56 -15.99
CA ALA A 103 7.47 8.25 -17.27
C ALA A 103 8.28 7.54 -18.37
N ARG A 104 9.27 6.71 -18.01
CA ARG A 104 10.17 6.00 -18.96
C ARG A 104 9.43 5.23 -20.05
N GLY A 105 8.32 4.62 -19.68
CA GLY A 105 7.49 3.78 -20.54
C GLY A 105 6.27 4.48 -21.17
N GLY A 106 6.09 5.78 -20.94
CA GLY A 106 4.84 6.48 -21.25
C GLY A 106 4.40 6.37 -22.72
N LYS A 107 5.34 6.40 -23.68
CA LYS A 107 5.05 6.24 -25.12
C LYS A 107 4.47 4.88 -25.47
N THR A 108 4.87 3.84 -24.74
CA THR A 108 4.39 2.45 -24.94
C THR A 108 3.33 2.04 -23.93
N GLY A 109 2.92 2.95 -23.04
CA GLY A 109 1.87 2.70 -22.04
C GLY A 109 2.29 1.95 -20.82
N VAL A 110 3.60 1.85 -20.64
CA VAL A 110 4.19 1.28 -19.45
C VAL A 110 4.28 2.39 -18.41
N ARG A 111 3.72 2.15 -17.22
CA ARG A 111 3.79 3.05 -16.06
C ARG A 111 4.35 2.29 -14.87
N GLU A 112 5.68 2.24 -14.83
CA GLU A 112 6.45 1.48 -13.83
C GLU A 112 6.07 1.86 -12.39
N GLY A 113 5.82 0.86 -11.55
CA GLY A 113 5.44 0.98 -10.14
C GLY A 113 3.94 1.22 -9.89
N PHE A 114 3.16 1.52 -10.93
CA PHE A 114 1.72 1.78 -10.80
C PHE A 114 0.87 0.83 -11.62
N LEU A 115 1.16 0.68 -12.92
CA LEU A 115 0.42 -0.18 -13.85
C LEU A 115 1.29 -1.24 -14.50
N ASP A 116 2.60 -1.22 -14.23
CA ASP A 116 3.58 -2.14 -14.78
C ASP A 116 4.71 -2.30 -13.74
N PRO A 117 5.33 -3.49 -13.61
CA PRO A 117 6.50 -3.64 -12.75
C PRO A 117 7.68 -2.82 -13.25
N PHE A 118 8.68 -2.62 -12.40
CA PHE A 118 9.90 -1.91 -12.79
C PHE A 118 10.67 -2.69 -13.85
N LYS A 119 11.16 -1.98 -14.87
CA LYS A 119 11.93 -2.57 -15.95
C LYS A 119 13.24 -3.16 -15.42
N LYS A 120 13.57 -4.38 -15.85
CA LYS A 120 14.86 -5.02 -15.56
C LYS A 120 15.97 -4.31 -16.35
N PHE A 121 17.02 -3.88 -15.65
CA PHE A 121 18.22 -3.29 -16.27
C PHE A 121 19.43 -4.20 -16.17
N THR A 122 19.56 -4.95 -15.07
CA THR A 122 20.64 -5.91 -14.88
C THR A 122 20.34 -7.17 -15.67
N PRO A 123 21.24 -7.64 -16.56
CA PRO A 123 21.07 -8.92 -17.22
C PRO A 123 21.14 -10.04 -16.18
N LEU A 124 20.38 -11.11 -16.39
CA LEU A 124 20.48 -12.31 -15.57
C LEU A 124 21.90 -12.88 -15.69
N ALA A 125 22.55 -13.13 -14.55
CA ALA A 125 23.89 -13.69 -14.56
C ALA A 125 23.87 -15.09 -15.23
N PRO A 126 24.79 -15.38 -16.17
CA PRO A 126 24.79 -16.64 -16.91
C PRO A 126 25.15 -17.84 -16.02
N THR A 127 25.90 -17.59 -14.94
CA THR A 127 26.21 -18.60 -13.93
C THR A 127 25.31 -18.36 -12.73
N LYS A 128 24.47 -19.35 -12.45
CA LYS A 128 23.57 -19.35 -11.29
C LYS A 128 24.34 -19.80 -10.05
N VAL A 129 24.29 -19.00 -8.99
CA VAL A 129 24.84 -19.39 -7.68
C VAL A 129 23.98 -20.49 -7.10
N ASP A 130 24.59 -21.53 -6.54
CA ASP A 130 23.86 -22.59 -5.85
C ASP A 130 23.40 -22.13 -4.45
N ILE A 131 22.17 -22.50 -4.07
CA ILE A 131 21.55 -22.13 -2.81
C ILE A 131 21.22 -23.40 -2.04
N ASP A 132 22.22 -23.88 -1.30
CA ASP A 132 22.11 -25.08 -0.45
C ASP A 132 21.27 -24.85 0.82
N ASP A 133 21.21 -23.59 1.27
CA ASP A 133 20.61 -23.20 2.55
C ASP A 133 19.72 -21.96 2.36
N PRO A 134 18.41 -22.18 2.13
CA PRO A 134 17.44 -21.10 1.94
C PRO A 134 17.33 -20.13 3.12
N GLU A 135 17.61 -20.57 4.35
CA GLU A 135 17.61 -19.72 5.55
C GLU A 135 18.80 -18.74 5.53
N LYS A 136 19.99 -19.24 5.20
CA LYS A 136 21.18 -18.37 5.03
C LYS A 136 20.99 -17.40 3.86
N ALA A 137 20.38 -17.85 2.76
CA ALA A 137 20.07 -16.99 1.62
C ALA A 137 19.10 -15.85 2.02
N ALA A 138 18.01 -16.18 2.71
CA ALA A 138 17.07 -15.21 3.26
C ALA A 138 17.76 -14.21 4.20
N SER A 139 18.63 -14.69 5.10
CA SER A 139 19.40 -13.82 6.01
C SER A 139 20.37 -12.89 5.26
N ARG A 140 21.00 -13.36 4.18
CA ARG A 140 21.87 -12.53 3.33
C ARG A 140 21.06 -11.47 2.59
N LEU A 141 19.92 -11.83 2.00
CA LEU A 141 19.04 -10.86 1.33
C LEU A 141 18.52 -9.80 2.31
N LYS A 142 18.21 -10.17 3.56
CA LYS A 142 17.86 -9.20 4.58
C LYS A 142 18.97 -8.17 4.79
N LYS A 143 20.24 -8.61 4.86
CA LYS A 143 21.40 -7.72 4.97
C LYS A 143 21.57 -6.81 3.76
N VAL A 144 21.32 -7.35 2.56
CA VAL A 144 21.33 -6.57 1.31
C VAL A 144 20.22 -5.52 1.31
N ALA A 145 19.01 -5.88 1.76
CA ALA A 145 17.89 -4.95 1.87
C ALA A 145 18.17 -3.84 2.89
N GLU A 146 18.71 -4.18 4.07
CA GLU A 146 19.15 -3.21 5.08
C GLU A 146 20.21 -2.25 4.51
N PHE A 147 21.19 -2.78 3.75
CA PHE A 147 22.22 -1.96 3.08
C PHE A 147 21.62 -0.96 2.08
N PHE A 148 20.64 -1.37 1.27
CA PHE A 148 19.96 -0.47 0.35
C PHE A 148 18.93 0.45 1.03
N GLY A 149 18.71 0.30 2.33
CA GLY A 149 17.87 1.18 3.12
C GLY A 149 16.41 0.73 3.24
N ALA A 150 16.14 -0.58 3.31
CA ALA A 150 14.85 -1.09 3.74
C ALA A 150 14.61 -0.85 5.24
N ASP A 151 13.42 -0.36 5.62
CA ASP A 151 13.04 -0.18 7.03
C ASP A 151 12.33 -1.41 7.60
N ALA A 152 11.79 -2.26 6.73
CA ALA A 152 11.28 -3.59 7.07
C ALA A 152 11.56 -4.56 5.91
N PHE A 153 11.69 -5.84 6.22
CA PHE A 153 11.99 -6.87 5.25
C PHE A 153 11.36 -8.20 5.69
N GLY A 154 10.65 -8.86 4.78
CA GLY A 154 10.08 -10.17 5.02
C GLY A 154 9.90 -10.92 3.72
N ILE A 155 9.88 -12.25 3.79
CA ILE A 155 9.76 -13.16 2.65
C ILE A 155 8.57 -14.08 2.91
N THR A 156 7.78 -14.34 1.88
CA THR A 156 6.66 -15.28 1.92
C THR A 156 6.59 -16.08 0.62
N GLU A 157 5.86 -17.18 0.63
CA GLU A 157 5.48 -17.90 -0.59
C GLU A 157 4.73 -17.00 -1.57
N TYR A 158 4.87 -17.30 -2.86
CA TYR A 158 4.02 -16.74 -3.89
C TYR A 158 2.60 -17.30 -3.78
N ASP A 159 1.62 -16.42 -3.60
CA ASP A 159 0.21 -16.74 -3.47
C ASP A 159 -0.58 -16.08 -4.59
N GLU A 160 -0.79 -16.84 -5.65
CA GLU A 160 -1.47 -16.42 -6.88
C GLU A 160 -2.83 -15.76 -6.64
N ARG A 161 -3.52 -16.08 -5.54
CA ARG A 161 -4.82 -15.48 -5.18
C ARG A 161 -4.71 -13.96 -5.01
N PHE A 162 -3.56 -13.48 -4.56
CA PHE A 162 -3.33 -12.06 -4.31
C PHE A 162 -2.59 -11.35 -5.45
N ALA A 163 -2.13 -12.08 -6.48
CA ALA A 163 -1.70 -11.47 -7.73
C ALA A 163 -2.93 -10.98 -8.52
N TYR A 164 -2.87 -9.78 -9.09
CA TYR A 164 -3.99 -9.26 -9.88
C TYR A 164 -4.31 -10.22 -11.01
N ALA A 165 -5.60 -10.52 -11.23
CA ALA A 165 -6.05 -11.38 -12.32
C ALA A 165 -5.49 -10.89 -13.67
N SER A 166 -5.55 -9.58 -13.84
CA SER A 166 -5.01 -8.82 -14.96
C SER A 166 -4.53 -7.45 -14.47
N MET A 167 -3.61 -6.87 -15.23
CA MET A 167 -3.12 -5.51 -15.01
C MET A 167 -3.90 -4.53 -15.88
N ALA A 168 -4.05 -3.29 -15.42
CA ALA A 168 -4.87 -2.30 -16.12
C ALA A 168 -4.11 -1.64 -17.29
N ASP A 169 -4.71 -1.58 -18.49
CA ASP A 169 -4.35 -0.60 -19.52
C ASP A 169 -5.38 0.53 -19.56
N VAL A 170 -4.98 1.70 -19.06
CA VAL A 170 -5.85 2.89 -19.02
C VAL A 170 -5.62 3.82 -20.23
N ARG A 171 -4.83 3.43 -21.22
CA ARG A 171 -4.59 4.25 -22.43
C ARG A 171 -5.56 3.96 -23.56
N THR A 172 -6.01 2.72 -23.69
CA THR A 172 -6.89 2.34 -24.79
C THR A 172 -8.32 2.67 -24.40
N ASN A 173 -9.07 3.30 -25.31
CA ASN A 173 -10.53 3.42 -25.15
C ASN A 173 -11.22 2.05 -25.12
N GLU A 174 -10.50 1.02 -25.57
CA GLU A 174 -10.88 -0.40 -25.55
C GLU A 174 -10.71 -1.04 -24.17
N ARG A 175 -10.00 -0.37 -23.23
CA ARG A 175 -9.94 -0.70 -21.79
C ARG A 175 -9.53 -2.16 -21.55
N GLU A 176 -8.51 -2.60 -22.29
CA GLU A 176 -8.01 -3.98 -22.31
C GLU A 176 -7.20 -4.35 -21.06
N GLU A 177 -7.15 -5.65 -20.79
CA GLU A 177 -6.39 -6.25 -19.69
C GLU A 177 -4.98 -6.61 -20.17
N LYS A 178 -3.95 -6.16 -19.44
CA LYS A 178 -2.57 -6.54 -19.69
C LYS A 178 -2.23 -7.84 -18.97
N PHE A 179 -1.39 -8.64 -19.60
CA PHE A 179 -0.75 -9.79 -18.98
C PHE A 179 0.03 -9.37 -17.73
N ASN A 180 -0.09 -10.16 -16.66
CA ASN A 180 0.60 -9.92 -15.41
C ASN A 180 1.88 -10.78 -15.34
N PRO A 181 3.09 -10.20 -15.49
CA PRO A 181 4.32 -10.99 -15.60
C PRO A 181 4.71 -11.74 -14.32
N VAL A 182 4.06 -11.47 -13.18
CA VAL A 182 4.34 -12.19 -11.93
C VAL A 182 3.59 -13.51 -11.80
N THR A 183 2.75 -13.90 -12.77
CA THR A 183 1.98 -15.15 -12.73
C THR A 183 2.74 -16.38 -13.24
N GLU A 184 4.00 -16.22 -13.63
CA GLU A 184 4.80 -17.31 -14.21
C GLU A 184 6.13 -17.51 -13.47
N GLY A 185 6.40 -18.74 -13.05
CA GLY A 185 7.73 -19.18 -12.58
C GLY A 185 8.21 -18.62 -11.24
N MET A 186 7.42 -17.79 -10.56
CA MET A 186 7.80 -17.21 -9.26
C MET A 186 7.38 -18.13 -8.11
N THR A 187 8.26 -18.29 -7.12
CA THR A 187 8.02 -19.17 -5.95
C THR A 187 7.95 -18.39 -4.64
N SER A 188 8.60 -17.23 -4.58
CA SER A 188 8.67 -16.39 -3.38
C SER A 188 8.38 -14.92 -3.69
N VAL A 189 7.87 -14.22 -2.69
CA VAL A 189 7.67 -12.77 -2.70
C VAL A 189 8.42 -12.17 -1.52
N ILE A 190 9.33 -11.25 -1.83
CA ILE A 190 10.03 -10.43 -0.86
C ILE A 190 9.26 -9.12 -0.70
N ILE A 191 8.89 -8.78 0.53
CA ILE A 191 8.23 -7.53 0.88
C ILE A 191 9.22 -6.62 1.58
N VAL A 192 9.36 -5.41 1.03
CA VAL A 192 10.27 -4.39 1.53
C VAL A 192 9.44 -3.22 2.03
N GLY A 193 9.64 -2.82 3.29
CA GLY A 193 8.94 -1.71 3.92
C GLY A 193 9.74 -0.42 3.91
N HIS A 194 9.05 0.69 3.68
CA HIS A 194 9.57 2.05 3.54
C HIS A 194 8.81 2.99 4.50
N GLY A 195 9.42 3.27 5.64
CA GLY A 195 8.84 4.02 6.75
C GLY A 195 8.69 5.49 6.40
N MET A 196 7.47 6.02 6.54
CA MET A 196 7.21 7.43 6.20
C MET A 196 7.60 8.36 7.37
N ASP A 197 7.92 9.60 7.03
CA ASP A 197 8.30 10.63 8.01
C ASP A 197 7.21 10.88 9.06
N PHE A 198 7.56 10.74 10.34
CA PHE A 198 6.60 10.88 11.43
C PHE A 198 6.05 12.31 11.55
N GLY A 199 6.89 13.33 11.37
CA GLY A 199 6.49 14.72 11.50
C GLY A 199 5.47 15.12 10.43
N LEU A 200 5.78 14.81 9.16
CA LEU A 200 4.88 15.06 8.03
C LEU A 200 3.56 14.30 8.17
N VAL A 201 3.56 13.03 8.59
CA VAL A 201 2.32 12.28 8.78
C VAL A 201 1.42 12.89 9.86
N ARG A 202 1.97 13.59 10.84
CA ARG A 202 1.16 14.31 11.84
C ARG A 202 0.45 15.54 11.29
N SER A 203 0.84 16.05 10.12
CA SER A 203 0.22 17.23 9.50
C SER A 203 -0.93 16.91 8.55
N TYR A 204 -1.21 15.62 8.30
CA TYR A 204 -2.35 15.19 7.49
C TYR A 204 -3.70 15.65 8.08
N PRO A 205 -4.68 16.06 7.24
CA PRO A 205 -4.57 16.19 5.79
C PRO A 205 -3.84 17.51 5.43
N SER A 206 -2.91 17.46 4.49
CA SER A 206 -2.23 18.63 3.89
C SER A 206 -1.39 18.20 2.69
N ALA A 207 -1.08 19.12 1.78
CA ALA A 207 -0.10 18.87 0.73
C ALA A 207 1.30 18.62 1.32
N LEU A 208 1.63 19.30 2.43
CA LEU A 208 2.86 19.05 3.18
C LEU A 208 2.95 17.60 3.64
N GLY A 209 1.92 17.10 4.34
CA GLY A 209 1.85 15.72 4.82
C GLY A 209 1.95 14.70 3.68
N ALA A 210 1.34 14.99 2.53
CA ALA A 210 1.43 14.16 1.32
C ALA A 210 2.88 13.94 0.82
N SER A 211 3.82 14.84 1.16
CA SER A 211 5.23 14.68 0.82
C SER A 211 5.86 13.44 1.48
N ALA A 212 5.32 12.98 2.62
CA ALA A 212 5.75 11.75 3.26
C ALA A 212 5.46 10.53 2.35
N THR A 213 4.34 10.54 1.63
CA THR A 213 3.99 9.49 0.68
C THR A 213 4.89 9.55 -0.55
N GLY A 214 5.04 10.72 -1.17
CA GLY A 214 5.84 10.87 -2.37
C GLY A 214 7.30 10.46 -2.18
N ARG A 215 7.90 10.86 -1.05
CA ARG A 215 9.27 10.49 -0.68
C ARG A 215 9.46 8.98 -0.67
N GLU A 216 8.53 8.24 -0.06
CA GLU A 216 8.65 6.78 0.04
C GLU A 216 8.38 6.07 -1.30
N TYR A 217 7.54 6.59 -2.20
CA TYR A 217 7.46 6.08 -3.58
C TYR A 217 8.76 6.27 -4.37
N SER A 218 9.40 7.43 -4.21
CA SER A 218 10.70 7.68 -4.84
C SER A 218 11.80 6.77 -4.28
N ARG A 219 11.81 6.56 -2.96
CA ARG A 219 12.78 5.69 -2.30
C ARG A 219 12.55 4.21 -2.63
N GLU A 220 11.31 3.73 -2.59
CA GLU A 220 11.03 2.30 -2.84
C GLU A 220 11.40 1.85 -4.24
N ALA A 221 11.30 2.73 -5.26
CA ALA A 221 11.73 2.45 -6.62
C ALA A 221 13.24 2.14 -6.66
N ALA A 222 14.07 2.93 -5.98
CA ALA A 222 15.51 2.72 -5.90
C ALA A 222 15.86 1.43 -5.11
N VAL A 223 15.22 1.23 -3.95
CA VAL A 223 15.48 0.07 -3.07
C VAL A 223 15.06 -1.25 -3.74
N ALA A 224 13.84 -1.33 -4.26
CA ALA A 224 13.30 -2.56 -4.83
C ALA A 224 14.09 -2.98 -6.08
N THR A 225 14.43 -2.03 -6.96
CA THR A 225 15.21 -2.33 -8.17
C THR A 225 16.64 -2.75 -7.84
N SER A 226 17.28 -2.16 -6.84
CA SER A 226 18.63 -2.55 -6.41
C SER A 226 18.66 -3.98 -5.86
N ILE A 227 17.67 -4.36 -5.03
CA ILE A 227 17.57 -5.72 -4.50
C ILE A 227 17.27 -6.72 -5.63
N ALA A 228 16.38 -6.39 -6.57
CA ALA A 228 16.09 -7.26 -7.72
C ALA A 228 17.33 -7.42 -8.62
N SER A 229 18.09 -6.36 -8.86
CA SER A 229 19.37 -6.40 -9.58
C SER A 229 20.40 -7.29 -8.88
N PHE A 230 20.46 -7.26 -7.54
CA PHE A 230 21.32 -8.15 -6.77
C PHE A 230 20.94 -9.63 -6.99
N ILE A 231 19.64 -9.96 -6.92
CA ILE A 231 19.14 -11.33 -7.14
C ILE A 231 19.43 -11.80 -8.58
N GLN A 232 19.25 -10.91 -9.56
CA GLN A 232 19.60 -11.18 -10.97
C GLN A 232 21.10 -11.42 -11.14
N GLY A 233 21.95 -10.70 -10.41
CA GLY A 233 23.39 -10.92 -10.35
C GLY A 233 23.79 -12.27 -9.76
N LEU A 234 22.90 -12.95 -9.03
CA LEU A 234 23.08 -14.33 -8.57
C LEU A 234 22.54 -15.38 -9.56
N GLY A 235 21.96 -14.95 -10.68
CA GLY A 235 21.39 -15.83 -11.72
C GLY A 235 19.96 -16.29 -11.44
N TYR A 236 19.23 -15.58 -10.59
CA TYR A 236 17.81 -15.82 -10.29
C TYR A 236 16.90 -14.76 -10.89
N ASN A 237 15.70 -15.15 -11.30
CA ASN A 237 14.71 -14.20 -11.79
C ASN A 237 14.22 -13.34 -10.63
N ALA A 238 14.15 -12.03 -10.85
CA ALA A 238 13.54 -11.09 -9.93
C ALA A 238 12.74 -10.02 -10.67
N ILE A 239 11.50 -9.78 -10.25
CA ILE A 239 10.62 -8.73 -10.77
C ILE A 239 10.30 -7.79 -9.62
N ALA A 240 10.86 -6.58 -9.66
CA ALA A 240 10.55 -5.53 -8.70
C ALA A 240 9.22 -4.85 -9.09
N SER A 241 8.36 -4.62 -8.11
CA SER A 241 7.02 -4.08 -8.24
C SER A 241 6.70 -3.16 -7.07
N SER A 242 5.84 -2.17 -7.27
CA SER A 242 5.36 -1.26 -6.21
C SER A 242 3.86 -1.51 -5.94
N ASN A 243 2.95 -0.72 -6.50
CA ASN A 243 1.50 -0.88 -6.32
C ASN A 243 0.86 -1.76 -7.40
N ASP A 244 1.59 -2.00 -8.48
CA ASP A 244 1.21 -2.87 -9.59
C ASP A 244 1.28 -4.35 -9.21
N SER A 245 0.99 -5.24 -10.17
CA SER A 245 1.17 -6.70 -10.17
C SER A 245 0.36 -7.52 -9.12
N ALA A 246 0.20 -7.05 -7.89
CA ALA A 246 -0.45 -7.79 -6.81
C ALA A 246 -0.92 -6.89 -5.66
N LEU A 247 -1.89 -7.38 -4.88
CA LEU A 247 -2.28 -6.77 -3.61
C LEU A 247 -1.17 -6.91 -2.58
N THR A 248 -0.60 -5.80 -2.12
CA THR A 248 0.57 -5.84 -1.22
C THR A 248 0.25 -6.26 0.22
N ILE A 249 -0.93 -5.88 0.73
CA ILE A 249 -1.30 -6.08 2.15
C ILE A 249 -1.29 -7.57 2.56
N PRO A 250 -1.90 -8.51 1.81
CA PRO A 250 -1.87 -9.93 2.17
C PRO A 250 -0.45 -10.48 2.26
N TYR A 251 0.41 -10.14 1.28
CA TYR A 251 1.81 -10.59 1.28
C TYR A 251 2.61 -10.00 2.45
N ALA A 252 2.42 -8.73 2.80
CA ALA A 252 3.10 -8.11 3.94
C ALA A 252 2.74 -8.78 5.28
N ILE A 253 1.48 -9.22 5.44
CA ILE A 253 1.04 -9.98 6.62
C ILE A 253 1.65 -11.39 6.60
N LYS A 254 1.60 -12.09 5.46
CA LYS A 254 2.20 -13.43 5.33
C LYS A 254 3.71 -13.44 5.57
N ALA A 255 4.40 -12.38 5.13
CA ALA A 255 5.82 -12.13 5.37
C ALA A 255 6.15 -11.72 6.83
N GLY A 256 5.15 -11.65 7.73
CA GLY A 256 5.36 -11.37 9.15
C GLY A 256 5.67 -9.93 9.50
N LEU A 257 5.36 -8.97 8.61
CA LEU A 257 5.71 -7.55 8.85
C LEU A 257 4.75 -6.84 9.81
N GLY A 258 3.53 -7.36 9.98
CA GLY A 258 2.51 -6.75 10.83
C GLY A 258 1.17 -7.46 10.71
N GLU A 259 0.15 -6.84 11.29
CA GLU A 259 -1.24 -7.31 11.28
C GLU A 259 -2.17 -6.32 10.56
N TYR A 260 -3.29 -6.82 10.03
CA TYR A 260 -4.29 -5.97 9.38
C TYR A 260 -5.02 -5.08 10.38
N GLY A 261 -5.01 -3.76 10.15
CA GLY A 261 -5.76 -2.79 10.94
C GLY A 261 -7.14 -2.47 10.33
N ARG A 262 -8.07 -2.00 11.17
CA ARG A 262 -9.38 -1.46 10.72
C ARG A 262 -9.25 -0.37 9.65
N ASN A 263 -8.16 0.39 9.68
CA ASN A 263 -7.83 1.41 8.69
C ASN A 263 -7.29 0.86 7.35
N GLN A 264 -7.38 -0.45 7.13
CA GLN A 264 -6.94 -1.19 5.94
C GLN A 264 -5.43 -1.25 5.68
N MET A 265 -4.61 -0.83 6.64
CA MET A 265 -3.15 -0.87 6.54
C MET A 265 -2.57 -2.02 7.36
N VAL A 266 -1.35 -2.43 7.05
CA VAL A 266 -0.57 -3.31 7.93
C VAL A 266 0.01 -2.46 9.06
N ILE A 267 -0.36 -2.81 10.30
CA ILE A 267 0.20 -2.19 11.49
C ILE A 267 1.47 -2.94 11.85
N THR A 268 2.61 -2.32 11.55
CA THR A 268 3.93 -2.91 11.83
C THR A 268 4.41 -2.56 13.23
N PRO A 269 5.21 -3.42 13.88
CA PRO A 269 5.78 -3.11 15.20
C PRO A 269 6.67 -1.85 15.18
N GLY A 270 7.42 -1.64 14.10
CA GLY A 270 8.42 -0.56 13.99
C GLY A 270 7.87 0.79 13.55
N HIS A 271 6.76 0.83 12.80
CA HIS A 271 6.24 2.06 12.19
C HIS A 271 4.74 2.26 12.36
N GLY A 272 4.03 1.31 12.98
CA GLY A 272 2.57 1.31 13.01
C GLY A 272 2.02 1.27 11.58
N PRO A 273 0.98 2.07 11.25
CA PRO A 273 0.46 2.16 9.88
C PRO A 273 1.32 3.02 8.94
N ARG A 274 2.38 3.68 9.44
CA ARG A 274 3.15 4.71 8.72
C ARG A 274 4.30 4.10 7.91
N ILE A 275 3.97 3.14 7.06
CA ILE A 275 4.94 2.42 6.23
C ILE A 275 4.31 2.02 4.91
N ARG A 276 5.06 2.21 3.82
CA ARG A 276 4.72 1.73 2.48
C ARG A 276 5.43 0.42 2.20
N PHE A 277 4.98 -0.31 1.19
CA PHE A 277 5.57 -1.60 0.85
C PHE A 277 5.76 -1.72 -0.66
N SER A 278 6.94 -2.16 -1.06
CA SER A 278 7.22 -2.69 -2.40
C SER A 278 7.42 -4.20 -2.35
N LYS A 279 7.41 -4.82 -3.53
CA LYS A 279 7.39 -6.27 -3.70
C LYS A 279 8.48 -6.69 -4.69
N ILE A 280 9.12 -7.83 -4.45
CA ILE A 280 10.01 -8.46 -5.42
C ILE A 280 9.61 -9.93 -5.54
N PHE A 281 9.16 -10.32 -6.74
CA PHE A 281 8.81 -11.70 -7.05
C PHE A 281 10.05 -12.41 -7.58
N THR A 282 10.33 -13.61 -7.09
CA THR A 282 11.55 -14.35 -7.47
C THR A 282 11.35 -15.86 -7.48
N ASP A 283 12.17 -16.54 -8.28
CA ASP A 283 12.34 -17.99 -8.30
C ASP A 283 13.50 -18.46 -7.40
N MET A 284 14.16 -17.53 -6.69
CA MET A 284 15.24 -17.84 -5.76
C MET A 284 14.73 -18.71 -4.59
N PRO A 285 15.36 -19.87 -4.30
CA PRO A 285 15.03 -20.67 -3.13
C PRO A 285 15.29 -19.87 -1.85
N LEU A 286 14.23 -19.57 -1.12
CA LEU A 286 14.29 -18.74 0.08
C LEU A 286 13.43 -19.35 1.18
N ALA A 287 13.92 -19.29 2.41
CA ALA A 287 13.08 -19.55 3.56
C ALA A 287 12.07 -18.42 3.75
N HIS A 288 10.86 -18.79 4.20
CA HIS A 288 9.77 -17.85 4.37
C HIS A 288 9.60 -17.47 5.84
N ASN A 289 9.31 -16.20 6.07
CA ASN A 289 8.89 -15.73 7.38
C ASN A 289 7.47 -16.23 7.70
N LYS A 290 7.10 -16.13 8.98
CA LYS A 290 5.78 -16.50 9.47
C LYS A 290 5.01 -15.25 9.86
N PRO A 291 3.68 -15.23 9.66
CA PRO A 291 2.82 -14.17 10.19
C PRO A 291 3.03 -13.96 11.69
N ILE A 292 2.86 -12.72 12.13
CA ILE A 292 2.94 -12.35 13.55
C ILE A 292 1.55 -12.07 14.11
N LYS A 293 1.35 -12.40 15.39
CA LYS A 293 0.14 -12.04 16.16
C LYS A 293 0.58 -11.19 17.33
N SER A 294 0.42 -9.87 17.19
CA SER A 294 0.88 -8.89 18.17
C SER A 294 -0.25 -8.34 19.04
N GLY A 295 -1.51 -8.41 18.61
CA GLY A 295 -2.66 -7.88 19.37
C GLY A 295 -3.40 -6.73 18.67
N VAL A 296 -3.07 -6.45 17.41
CA VAL A 296 -3.68 -5.36 16.63
C VAL A 296 -5.15 -5.62 16.37
N THR A 297 -5.52 -6.86 16.07
CA THR A 297 -6.92 -7.25 15.80
C THR A 297 -7.79 -7.01 17.05
N GLU A 298 -7.33 -7.45 18.21
CA GLU A 298 -8.00 -7.27 19.50
C GLU A 298 -8.14 -5.79 19.87
N THR A 299 -7.12 -4.98 19.53
CA THR A 299 -7.17 -3.53 19.70
C THR A 299 -8.18 -2.89 18.75
N CYS A 300 -8.18 -3.27 17.46
CA CYS A 300 -9.14 -2.76 16.47
C CYS A 300 -10.59 -3.18 16.77
N ASN A 301 -10.81 -4.27 17.51
CA ASN A 301 -12.14 -4.68 17.96
C ASN A 301 -12.75 -3.74 19.02
N VAL A 302 -11.93 -3.00 19.77
CA VAL A 302 -12.38 -2.02 20.78
C VAL A 302 -12.04 -0.58 20.43
N CYS A 303 -11.30 -0.35 19.34
CA CYS A 303 -10.88 0.95 18.85
C CYS A 303 -11.47 1.22 17.45
N GLN A 304 -12.09 2.38 17.30
CA GLN A 304 -12.67 2.84 16.04
C GLN A 304 -12.25 4.27 15.66
N LYS A 305 -11.19 4.81 16.27
CA LYS A 305 -10.71 6.19 16.04
C LYS A 305 -10.53 6.54 14.56
N CYS A 306 -10.01 5.62 13.76
CA CYS A 306 -9.84 5.86 12.32
C CYS A 306 -11.18 6.05 11.60
N ALA A 307 -12.21 5.28 11.97
CA ALA A 307 -13.56 5.41 11.42
C ALA A 307 -14.27 6.67 11.95
N ASP A 308 -14.10 6.99 13.24
CA ASP A 308 -14.64 8.20 13.84
C ASP A 308 -14.07 9.46 13.16
N ALA A 309 -12.75 9.49 12.94
CA ALA A 309 -12.07 10.63 12.35
C ALA A 309 -12.20 10.74 10.81
N CYS A 310 -12.66 9.70 10.12
CA CYS A 310 -12.79 9.68 8.67
C CYS A 310 -13.92 10.63 8.21
N PRO A 311 -13.63 11.76 7.54
CA PRO A 311 -14.67 12.72 7.16
C PRO A 311 -15.75 12.15 6.24
N PRO A 312 -15.44 11.35 5.19
CA PRO A 312 -16.46 10.78 4.33
C PRO A 312 -17.08 9.49 4.90
N LYS A 313 -16.73 9.08 6.15
CA LYS A 313 -17.20 7.84 6.78
C LYS A 313 -17.01 6.61 5.89
N ALA A 314 -15.83 6.54 5.27
CA ALA A 314 -15.46 5.46 4.35
C ALA A 314 -15.04 4.18 5.08
N LEU A 315 -14.60 4.25 6.34
CA LEU A 315 -14.15 3.08 7.10
C LEU A 315 -15.31 2.42 7.85
N PRO A 316 -15.33 1.08 7.96
CA PRO A 316 -16.43 0.36 8.58
C PRO A 316 -16.35 0.39 10.12
N TYR A 317 -17.53 0.41 10.74
CA TYR A 317 -17.71 0.14 12.18
C TYR A 317 -17.95 -1.36 12.42
N GLY A 318 -17.78 -1.81 13.67
CA GLY A 318 -18.08 -3.19 14.06
C GLY A 318 -17.06 -4.23 13.58
N PRO A 319 -17.41 -5.54 13.63
CA PRO A 319 -16.52 -6.63 13.24
C PRO A 319 -16.27 -6.68 11.72
N PRO A 320 -15.18 -7.33 11.27
CA PRO A 320 -14.91 -7.52 9.85
C PRO A 320 -16.00 -8.37 9.20
N LYS A 321 -16.27 -8.10 7.92
CA LYS A 321 -17.29 -8.79 7.12
C LYS A 321 -16.73 -9.11 5.74
N GLU A 322 -17.32 -10.07 5.08
CA GLU A 322 -17.02 -10.33 3.67
C GLU A 322 -17.65 -9.26 2.79
N GLY A 323 -16.97 -8.92 1.69
CA GLY A 323 -17.43 -7.92 0.72
C GLY A 323 -17.21 -6.48 1.16
N GLY A 324 -17.87 -5.56 0.47
CA GLY A 324 -17.81 -4.11 0.69
C GLY A 324 -18.89 -3.39 -0.11
N GLU A 325 -18.96 -2.07 0.03
CA GLU A 325 -20.03 -1.26 -0.59
C GLU A 325 -19.88 -1.07 -2.11
N ASN A 326 -18.72 -1.39 -2.70
CA ASN A 326 -18.46 -1.18 -4.13
C ASN A 326 -17.47 -2.20 -4.71
N ARG A 327 -17.35 -2.20 -6.05
CA ARG A 327 -16.51 -3.11 -6.83
C ARG A 327 -15.01 -2.98 -6.59
N SER A 328 -14.55 -1.91 -5.93
CA SER A 328 -13.14 -1.75 -5.52
C SER A 328 -12.80 -2.53 -4.25
N THR A 329 -13.69 -3.45 -3.83
CA THR A 329 -13.47 -4.37 -2.72
C THR A 329 -13.26 -5.79 -3.25
N ILE A 330 -12.21 -6.46 -2.78
CA ILE A 330 -11.97 -7.88 -3.07
C ILE A 330 -13.12 -8.76 -2.53
N LYS A 331 -13.58 -9.70 -3.35
CA LYS A 331 -14.63 -10.66 -3.02
C LYS A 331 -14.06 -11.88 -2.30
N GLY A 332 -14.86 -12.49 -1.43
CA GLY A 332 -14.48 -13.72 -0.74
C GLY A 332 -13.43 -13.59 0.36
N VAL A 333 -13.18 -12.38 0.86
CA VAL A 333 -12.28 -12.16 2.01
C VAL A 333 -13.00 -11.40 3.10
N LYS A 334 -13.08 -11.99 4.30
CA LYS A 334 -13.65 -11.32 5.47
C LYS A 334 -12.63 -10.37 6.10
N LYS A 335 -12.90 -9.07 6.03
CA LYS A 335 -12.02 -8.01 6.55
C LYS A 335 -12.78 -6.71 6.84
N TRP A 336 -12.11 -5.73 7.40
CA TRP A 336 -12.63 -4.35 7.41
C TRP A 336 -12.50 -3.74 6.02
N SER A 337 -13.58 -3.77 5.24
CA SER A 337 -13.63 -3.17 3.90
C SER A 337 -14.11 -1.72 3.96
N ALA A 338 -13.30 -0.79 3.47
CA ALA A 338 -13.65 0.61 3.30
C ALA A 338 -14.46 0.80 2.02
N ASN A 339 -15.33 1.80 2.00
CA ASN A 339 -15.87 2.33 0.76
C ASN A 339 -14.81 3.22 0.08
N CYS A 340 -14.12 2.66 -0.91
CA CYS A 340 -13.04 3.34 -1.63
C CYS A 340 -13.50 4.59 -2.39
N GLU A 341 -14.73 4.62 -2.90
CA GLU A 341 -15.29 5.79 -3.60
C GLU A 341 -15.50 6.96 -2.64
N LYS A 342 -16.07 6.71 -1.45
CA LYS A 342 -16.19 7.70 -0.38
C LYS A 342 -14.82 8.22 0.03
N CYS A 343 -13.83 7.32 0.20
CA CYS A 343 -12.46 7.70 0.54
C CYS A 343 -11.87 8.63 -0.53
N PHE A 344 -11.90 8.21 -1.79
CA PHE A 344 -11.31 8.95 -2.92
C PHE A 344 -12.04 10.27 -3.19
N SER A 345 -13.37 10.34 -3.00
CA SER A 345 -14.14 11.58 -3.15
C SER A 345 -13.66 12.71 -2.23
N TYR A 346 -13.07 12.37 -1.07
CA TYR A 346 -12.50 13.35 -0.17
C TYR A 346 -11.13 13.86 -0.66
N TRP A 347 -10.32 12.99 -1.26
CA TRP A 347 -9.03 13.35 -1.85
C TRP A 347 -9.23 14.31 -3.01
N THR A 348 -10.21 14.02 -3.87
CA THR A 348 -10.46 14.82 -5.07
C THR A 348 -10.97 16.21 -4.75
N LYS A 349 -11.83 16.36 -3.71
CA LYS A 349 -12.25 17.66 -3.20
C LYS A 349 -11.09 18.46 -2.58
N MET A 350 -10.20 17.80 -1.86
CA MET A 350 -9.03 18.44 -1.25
C MET A 350 -7.91 18.76 -2.26
N HIS A 351 -7.84 18.05 -3.37
CA HIS A 351 -6.73 18.07 -4.32
C HIS A 351 -5.39 17.66 -3.67
N ALA A 352 -5.44 16.71 -2.74
CA ALA A 352 -4.30 16.16 -2.02
C ALA A 352 -4.66 14.83 -1.33
N ASP A 353 -3.63 14.08 -0.93
CA ASP A 353 -3.79 12.84 -0.16
C ASP A 353 -4.34 13.12 1.25
N CYS A 354 -5.22 12.23 1.74
CA CYS A 354 -5.87 12.41 3.04
C CYS A 354 -5.08 11.83 4.23
N ALA A 355 -5.00 10.50 4.33
CA ALA A 355 -4.33 9.73 5.38
C ALA A 355 -4.66 10.09 6.85
N ILE A 356 -5.83 10.70 7.13
CA ILE A 356 -6.27 10.97 8.52
C ILE A 356 -6.31 9.68 9.36
N CYS A 357 -6.79 8.58 8.78
CA CYS A 357 -6.87 7.28 9.44
C CYS A 357 -5.50 6.69 9.85
N MET A 358 -4.43 7.08 9.16
CA MET A 358 -3.06 6.77 9.54
C MET A 358 -2.62 7.67 10.70
N ARG A 359 -2.82 8.99 10.57
CA ARG A 359 -2.42 9.98 11.58
C ARG A 359 -3.00 9.67 12.96
N VAL A 360 -4.31 9.41 13.03
CA VAL A 360 -5.04 9.23 14.32
C VAL A 360 -4.93 7.83 14.90
N CYS A 361 -4.29 6.89 14.19
CA CYS A 361 -4.15 5.53 14.68
C CYS A 361 -3.33 5.53 15.98
N PRO A 362 -3.75 4.85 17.05
CA PRO A 362 -2.98 4.76 18.29
C PRO A 362 -1.58 4.17 18.10
N TYR A 363 -1.38 3.34 17.06
CA TYR A 363 -0.09 2.79 16.67
C TYR A 363 0.81 3.76 15.88
N ASN A 364 0.30 4.91 15.43
CA ASN A 364 1.12 5.95 14.82
C ASN A 364 1.88 6.72 15.90
N LYS A 365 3.02 6.16 16.33
CA LYS A 365 3.90 6.72 17.35
C LYS A 365 5.35 6.81 16.87
N ASP A 366 6.15 7.51 17.66
CA ASP A 366 7.59 7.64 17.48
C ASP A 366 8.29 6.51 18.23
N PHE A 367 8.53 5.39 17.54
CA PHE A 367 9.12 4.19 18.13
C PHE A 367 10.63 4.26 18.34
N SER A 368 11.29 5.37 17.98
CA SER A 368 12.65 5.65 18.44
C SER A 368 12.70 5.75 19.97
N LYS A 369 11.61 6.22 20.59
CA LYS A 369 11.43 6.35 22.04
C LYS A 369 10.99 5.04 22.67
N TRP A 370 11.73 4.60 23.69
CA TRP A 370 11.45 3.35 24.40
C TRP A 370 10.07 3.32 25.05
N TYR A 371 9.60 4.44 25.61
CA TYR A 371 8.30 4.52 26.26
C TYR A 371 7.14 4.42 25.25
N MET A 372 7.35 4.77 23.99
CA MET A 372 6.36 4.56 22.92
C MET A 372 6.32 3.11 22.46
N ARG A 373 7.46 2.40 22.50
CA ARG A 373 7.49 0.94 22.31
C ARG A 373 6.74 0.24 23.45
N LEU A 374 6.98 0.64 24.69
CA LEU A 374 6.22 0.15 25.85
C LEU A 374 4.73 0.46 25.71
N PHE A 375 4.35 1.68 25.29
CA PHE A 375 2.96 2.04 25.04
C PHE A 375 2.29 1.08 24.05
N ARG A 376 2.96 0.77 22.93
CA ARG A 376 2.47 -0.21 21.94
C ARG A 376 2.32 -1.60 22.54
N ASP A 377 3.30 -2.05 23.31
CA ASP A 377 3.28 -3.40 23.91
C ASP A 377 2.13 -3.52 24.93
N LEU A 378 1.87 -2.47 25.71
CA LEU A 378 0.71 -2.39 26.60
C LEU A 378 -0.60 -2.28 25.82
N LEU A 379 -0.63 -1.56 24.69
CA LEU A 379 -1.79 -1.47 23.80
C LEU A 379 -2.14 -2.84 23.21
N ASN A 380 -1.14 -3.67 22.93
CA ASN A 380 -1.27 -5.04 22.46
C ASN A 380 -1.74 -6.03 23.56
N SER A 381 -1.66 -5.64 24.84
CA SER A 381 -2.01 -6.48 25.98
C SER A 381 -3.50 -6.34 26.38
N PRO A 382 -3.97 -7.04 27.44
CA PRO A 382 -5.29 -6.77 28.03
C PRO A 382 -5.51 -5.32 28.52
N LEU A 383 -4.45 -4.54 28.71
CA LEU A 383 -4.52 -3.12 29.11
C LEU A 383 -4.95 -2.17 27.98
N ARG A 384 -5.23 -2.68 26.78
CA ARG A 384 -5.56 -1.88 25.59
C ARG A 384 -6.59 -0.77 25.81
N LYS A 385 -7.66 -1.02 26.60
CA LYS A 385 -8.69 0.01 26.88
C LYS A 385 -8.13 1.17 27.70
N VAL A 386 -7.25 0.89 28.67
CA VAL A 386 -6.56 1.91 29.46
C VAL A 386 -5.60 2.70 28.58
N MET A 387 -4.86 2.00 27.70
CA MET A 387 -3.92 2.66 26.79
C MET A 387 -4.62 3.54 25.75
N LEU A 388 -5.78 3.13 25.25
CA LEU A 388 -6.63 3.95 24.37
C LEU A 388 -7.14 5.19 25.08
N TRP A 389 -7.63 5.05 26.33
CA TRP A 389 -8.01 6.19 27.15
C TRP A 389 -6.83 7.15 27.39
N LEU A 390 -5.63 6.62 27.64
CA LEU A 390 -4.43 7.43 27.80
C LEU A 390 -4.04 8.16 26.51
N ASP A 391 -4.15 7.49 25.35
CA ASP A 391 -3.93 8.07 24.02
C ASP A 391 -4.81 9.31 23.80
N ASP A 392 -6.10 9.22 24.18
CA ASP A 392 -7.06 10.32 24.11
C ASP A 392 -6.71 11.45 25.08
N LYS A 393 -6.39 11.12 26.34
CA LYS A 393 -6.06 12.12 27.36
C LYS A 393 -4.81 12.92 27.02
N LEU A 394 -3.79 12.26 26.47
CA LEU A 394 -2.55 12.88 26.05
C LEU A 394 -2.64 13.51 24.65
N LYS A 395 -3.76 13.35 23.95
CA LYS A 395 -4.01 13.88 22.60
C LYS A 395 -2.89 13.52 21.62
N PHE A 396 -2.40 12.29 21.68
CA PHE A 396 -1.29 11.86 20.81
C PHE A 396 -1.67 11.85 19.33
N ASP A 397 -2.96 11.77 19.03
CA ASP A 397 -3.55 11.84 17.69
C ASP A 397 -3.74 13.28 17.17
N ALA A 398 -3.49 14.31 17.98
CA ALA A 398 -3.67 15.70 17.58
C ALA A 398 -2.84 16.05 16.32
N ARG A 399 -3.51 16.70 15.36
CA ARG A 399 -2.89 17.19 14.13
C ARG A 399 -1.84 18.24 14.50
N LYS A 400 -0.66 18.09 13.92
CA LYS A 400 0.38 19.11 13.99
C LYS A 400 0.17 20.13 12.86
N PRO A 401 0.11 21.43 13.16
CA PRO A 401 0.06 22.45 12.12
C PRO A 401 1.23 22.30 11.15
N PRO A 402 0.99 22.31 9.83
CA PRO A 402 2.05 22.21 8.83
C PRO A 402 3.21 23.21 9.01
N HIS A 403 2.93 24.47 9.36
CA HIS A 403 3.97 25.48 9.64
C HIS A 403 4.97 25.09 10.75
N GLU A 404 4.56 24.32 11.77
CA GLU A 404 5.48 23.85 12.82
C GLU A 404 6.58 22.94 12.25
N TRP A 405 6.32 22.22 11.15
CA TRP A 405 7.31 21.35 10.52
C TRP A 405 8.39 22.13 9.78
N TRP A 406 8.03 23.29 9.21
CA TRP A 406 8.98 24.23 8.60
C TRP A 406 9.83 24.98 9.63
N GLY A 407 9.44 24.93 10.92
CA GLY A 407 10.08 25.70 11.98
C GLY A 407 9.53 27.13 12.10
N ASP A 408 8.44 27.44 11.41
CA ASP A 408 7.80 28.74 11.46
C ASP A 408 7.01 28.90 12.77
N THR A 409 7.07 30.09 13.39
CA THR A 409 6.14 30.46 14.46
C THR A 409 4.79 30.88 13.86
N PRO A 410 3.65 30.60 14.52
CA PRO A 410 2.36 31.12 14.06
C PRO A 410 2.46 32.62 13.84
N ALA A 411 1.98 33.11 12.68
CA ALA A 411 1.84 34.55 12.48
C ALA A 411 0.93 35.09 13.60
N PRO A 412 1.29 36.21 14.27
CA PRO A 412 0.55 36.76 15.39
C PRO A 412 -0.90 37.12 15.05
#